data_AF-A0A124SFJ0-F1
#
_entry.id   AF-A0A124SFJ0-F1
#
_cell.length_a   1.000
_cell.length_b   1.000
_cell.length_c   1.000
_cell.angle_alpha   90.00
_cell.angle_beta   90.00
_cell.angle_gamma   90.00
#
_symmetry.space_group_name_H-M   'P 1'
#
loop_
_entity.id
_entity.type
_entity.pdbx_description
1 polymer ?
#
loop_
_entity_poly.entity_id
_entity_poly.type
_entity_poly.pdbx_seq_one_letter_code
_entity_poly.pdbx_strand_id
1 'polypeptide(L)'
;MTMLLQEESNVIRDMELDNVRRIKKLLMISVTGTLHIHALRLIRRELGLPEDFRESILAKYSSEFELVDLEIVKLINRDGVDEGLKVAEVEKWREREYREKWLSEFETKYAFPINFPTGFKIIAGFKGKLKDWQRLPYVKPYERKEVFRASTCGGIEQFEKRAVGILHELLSLTVEKMVEVERLAHFRRDFGIPVNLRELILKHPGIFYISTRGSTQMLFLREAYRKDYLVSPNPVYVVRRKMLDLILLGCRSTRELDSPRQVKESVGDQNRGAVVESDFVTSILENLDDNNDGNKENGEDTAAVYREEASAT
;
A
#
# COMPACT_ATOMS: atom_id res chain seq x y z
N MET A 1 -19.03 24.98 3.80
CA MET A 1 -19.11 23.49 3.77
C MET A 1 -19.96 22.99 2.61
N THR A 2 -21.24 23.35 2.52
CA THR A 2 -22.18 22.91 1.45
C THR A 2 -21.65 23.05 0.02
N MET A 3 -21.06 24.20 -0.33
CA MET A 3 -20.46 24.41 -1.65
C MET A 3 -19.37 23.38 -2.00
N LEU A 4 -18.50 23.02 -1.04
CA LEU A 4 -17.45 22.01 -1.26
C LEU A 4 -18.03 20.59 -1.38
N LEU A 5 -19.13 20.30 -0.68
CA LEU A 5 -19.82 19.00 -0.80
C LEU A 5 -20.45 18.83 -2.19
N GLN A 6 -20.97 19.92 -2.76
CA GLN A 6 -21.44 19.96 -4.15
C GLN A 6 -20.28 19.86 -5.14
N GLU A 7 -19.15 20.53 -4.87
CA GLU A 7 -17.91 20.41 -5.66
C GLU A 7 -17.42 18.94 -5.68
N GLU A 8 -17.37 18.26 -4.53
CA GLU A 8 -16.99 16.84 -4.46
C GLU A 8 -17.95 15.95 -5.27
N SER A 9 -19.26 16.15 -5.12
CA SER A 9 -20.28 15.38 -5.86
C SER A 9 -20.18 15.58 -7.37
N ASN A 10 -19.93 16.81 -7.83
CA ASN A 10 -19.73 17.11 -9.24
C ASN A 10 -18.46 16.41 -9.77
N VAL A 11 -17.33 16.57 -9.07
CA VAL A 11 -16.05 15.94 -9.45
C VAL A 11 -16.14 14.41 -9.46
N ILE A 12 -16.86 13.80 -8.53
CA ILE A 12 -17.11 12.34 -8.50
C ILE A 12 -17.86 11.89 -9.76
N ARG A 13 -18.84 12.66 -10.23
CA ARG A 13 -19.59 12.38 -11.46
C ARG A 13 -18.73 12.60 -12.70
N ASP A 14 -17.91 13.62 -12.74
CA ASP A 14 -17.01 13.91 -13.88
C ASP A 14 -15.93 12.81 -14.04
N MET A 15 -15.58 12.10 -12.97
CA MET A 15 -14.68 10.93 -12.97
C MET A 15 -15.36 9.59 -13.36
N GLU A 16 -16.48 9.62 -14.10
CA GLU A 16 -17.28 8.44 -14.47
C GLU A 16 -16.45 7.29 -15.05
N LEU A 17 -15.59 7.56 -16.04
CA LEU A 17 -14.76 6.55 -16.70
C LEU A 17 -13.71 5.93 -15.76
N ASP A 18 -13.18 6.70 -14.81
CA ASP A 18 -12.25 6.16 -13.82
C ASP A 18 -12.96 5.33 -12.76
N ASN A 19 -14.21 5.65 -12.44
CA ASN A 19 -15.04 4.83 -11.57
C ASN A 19 -15.39 3.48 -12.22
N VAL A 20 -15.71 3.47 -13.53
CA VAL A 20 -15.84 2.24 -14.33
C VAL A 20 -14.55 1.41 -14.29
N ARG A 21 -13.39 2.03 -14.54
CA ARG A 21 -12.07 1.36 -14.48
C ARG A 21 -11.79 0.77 -13.10
N ARG A 22 -12.09 1.50 -12.02
CA ARG A 22 -11.94 1.02 -10.62
C ARG A 22 -12.80 -0.23 -10.39
N ILE A 23 -14.09 -0.20 -10.74
CA ILE A 23 -15.00 -1.32 -10.53
C ILE A 23 -14.57 -2.55 -11.36
N LYS A 24 -14.21 -2.35 -12.64
CA LYS A 24 -13.60 -3.41 -13.48
C LYS A 24 -12.39 -4.04 -12.80
N LYS A 25 -11.43 -3.23 -12.35
CA LYS A 25 -10.22 -3.72 -11.68
C LYS A 25 -10.54 -4.51 -10.41
N LEU A 26 -11.49 -4.07 -9.58
CA LEU A 26 -11.93 -4.83 -8.41
C LEU A 26 -12.55 -6.19 -8.79
N LEU A 27 -13.38 -6.24 -9.84
CA LEU A 27 -13.93 -7.49 -10.37
C LEU A 27 -12.86 -8.38 -11.00
N MET A 28 -11.81 -7.82 -11.60
CA MET A 28 -10.70 -8.60 -12.15
C MET A 28 -9.80 -9.22 -11.08
N ILE A 29 -9.69 -8.59 -9.90
CA ILE A 29 -9.03 -9.15 -8.71
C ILE A 29 -9.87 -10.29 -8.09
N SER A 30 -11.20 -10.17 -8.12
CA SER A 30 -12.11 -11.21 -7.64
C SER A 30 -11.85 -12.55 -8.33
N VAL A 31 -11.80 -13.63 -7.56
CA VAL A 31 -11.55 -15.00 -8.06
C VAL A 31 -12.61 -15.37 -9.10
N THR A 32 -13.88 -15.15 -8.78
CA THR A 32 -15.05 -15.47 -9.61
C THR A 32 -15.35 -14.42 -10.69
N GLY A 33 -14.74 -13.23 -10.63
CA GLY A 33 -15.16 -12.11 -11.47
C GLY A 33 -16.46 -11.43 -10.99
N THR A 34 -16.88 -11.70 -9.75
CA THR A 34 -18.09 -11.16 -9.13
C THR A 34 -17.79 -10.47 -7.80
N LEU A 35 -18.61 -9.50 -7.42
CA LEU A 35 -18.56 -8.82 -6.11
C LEU A 35 -19.97 -8.49 -5.64
N HIS A 36 -20.20 -8.55 -4.32
CA HIS A 36 -21.45 -8.04 -3.74
C HIS A 36 -21.49 -6.51 -3.80
N ILE A 37 -22.62 -5.95 -4.28
CA ILE A 37 -22.88 -4.50 -4.33
C ILE A 37 -22.82 -3.89 -2.92
N HIS A 38 -23.22 -4.65 -1.89
CA HIS A 38 -23.07 -4.23 -0.51
C HIS A 38 -21.60 -3.95 -0.14
N ALA A 39 -20.66 -4.84 -0.50
CA ALA A 39 -19.24 -4.65 -0.22
C ALA A 39 -18.69 -3.39 -0.93
N LEU A 40 -19.06 -3.16 -2.19
CA LEU A 40 -18.72 -1.91 -2.90
C LEU A 40 -19.32 -0.67 -2.20
N ARG A 41 -20.57 -0.77 -1.72
CA ARG A 41 -21.23 0.32 -0.97
C ARG A 41 -20.52 0.64 0.35
N LEU A 42 -19.93 -0.35 1.01
CA LEU A 42 -19.19 -0.18 2.26
C LEU A 42 -17.87 0.62 2.12
N ILE A 43 -17.22 0.58 0.94
CA ILE A 43 -15.99 1.34 0.63
C ILE A 43 -16.21 2.42 -0.44
N ARG A 44 -17.47 2.78 -0.69
CA ARG A 44 -17.90 3.69 -1.77
C ARG A 44 -17.21 5.05 -1.69
N ARG A 45 -17.06 5.59 -0.47
CA ARG A 45 -16.43 6.89 -0.21
C ARG A 45 -14.92 6.84 -0.44
N GLU A 46 -14.28 5.73 -0.08
CA GLU A 46 -12.86 5.47 -0.26
C GLU A 46 -12.54 5.26 -1.75
N LEU A 47 -13.41 4.59 -2.51
CA LEU A 47 -13.28 4.44 -3.96
C LEU A 47 -13.63 5.72 -4.75
N GLY A 48 -14.35 6.67 -4.15
CA GLY A 48 -14.81 7.88 -4.82
C GLY A 48 -15.99 7.66 -5.77
N LEU A 49 -16.85 6.69 -5.46
CA LEU A 49 -18.02 6.34 -6.27
C LEU A 49 -19.24 7.22 -5.94
N PRO A 50 -20.09 7.55 -6.94
CA PRO A 50 -21.38 8.21 -6.73
C PRO A 50 -22.28 7.50 -5.72
N GLU A 51 -23.20 8.21 -5.07
CA GLU A 51 -24.23 7.59 -4.20
C GLU A 51 -25.09 6.58 -4.98
N ASP A 52 -25.43 6.94 -6.21
CA ASP A 52 -26.27 6.22 -7.18
C ASP A 52 -25.46 5.32 -8.12
N PHE A 53 -24.23 4.90 -7.76
CA PHE A 53 -23.31 4.17 -8.66
C PHE A 53 -23.91 2.91 -9.30
N ARG A 54 -24.94 2.33 -8.69
CA ARG A 54 -25.71 1.20 -9.23
C ARG A 54 -26.43 1.60 -10.52
N GLU A 55 -27.12 2.74 -10.51
CA GLU A 55 -27.85 3.29 -11.65
C GLU A 55 -26.90 4.05 -12.58
N SER A 56 -26.11 4.97 -12.04
CA SER A 56 -25.24 5.89 -12.82
C SER A 56 -24.03 5.22 -13.46
N ILE A 57 -23.59 4.06 -12.94
CA ILE A 57 -22.47 3.29 -13.50
C ILE A 57 -22.91 1.87 -13.89
N LEU A 58 -23.35 1.03 -12.95
CA LEU A 58 -23.53 -0.41 -13.25
C LEU A 58 -24.63 -0.67 -14.29
N ALA A 59 -25.77 0.02 -14.20
CA ALA A 59 -26.84 -0.09 -15.19
C ALA A 59 -26.52 0.64 -16.50
N LYS A 60 -25.78 1.75 -16.44
CA LYS A 60 -25.35 2.53 -17.62
C LYS A 60 -24.34 1.77 -18.50
N TYR A 61 -23.42 1.04 -17.88
CA TYR A 61 -22.39 0.24 -18.54
C TYR A 61 -22.76 -1.26 -18.61
N SER A 62 -23.98 -1.55 -19.04
CA SER A 62 -24.55 -2.91 -19.12
C SER A 62 -23.88 -3.84 -20.15
N SER A 63 -23.05 -3.29 -21.05
CA SER A 63 -22.16 -4.06 -21.93
C SER A 63 -20.91 -4.60 -21.21
N GLU A 64 -20.61 -4.08 -20.02
CA GLU A 64 -19.42 -4.41 -19.24
C GLU A 64 -19.78 -5.12 -17.93
N PHE A 65 -20.86 -4.67 -17.27
CA PHE A 65 -21.33 -5.18 -15.99
C PHE A 65 -22.70 -5.85 -16.11
N GLU A 66 -22.82 -7.03 -15.51
CA GLU A 66 -24.07 -7.77 -15.35
C GLU A 66 -24.49 -7.70 -13.87
N LEU A 67 -25.76 -7.39 -13.62
CA LEU A 67 -26.35 -7.36 -12.28
C LEU A 67 -27.12 -8.67 -12.04
N VAL A 68 -26.51 -9.59 -11.29
CA VAL A 68 -27.08 -10.89 -10.92
C VAL A 68 -27.83 -10.74 -9.59
N ASP A 69 -29.06 -11.27 -9.53
CA ASP A 69 -29.96 -11.27 -8.36
C ASP A 69 -30.16 -9.91 -7.69
N LEU A 70 -29.94 -8.81 -8.43
CA LEU A 70 -29.94 -7.42 -7.95
C LEU A 70 -28.91 -7.11 -6.83
N GLU A 71 -28.09 -8.07 -6.37
CA GLU A 71 -27.14 -7.88 -5.27
C GLU A 71 -25.68 -8.13 -5.63
N ILE A 72 -25.44 -8.82 -6.75
CA ILE A 72 -24.10 -9.19 -7.21
C ILE A 72 -23.83 -8.47 -8.53
N VAL A 73 -22.68 -7.82 -8.63
CA VAL A 73 -22.15 -7.34 -9.91
C VAL A 73 -21.12 -8.32 -10.45
N LYS A 74 -21.22 -8.63 -11.73
CA LYS A 74 -20.37 -9.56 -12.48
C LYS A 74 -19.76 -8.84 -13.68
N LEU A 75 -18.49 -9.12 -13.98
CA LEU A 75 -17.82 -8.63 -15.18
C LEU A 75 -18.10 -9.57 -16.36
N ILE A 76 -18.74 -9.06 -17.42
CA ILE A 76 -19.24 -9.89 -18.54
C ILE A 76 -18.08 -10.50 -19.34
N ASN A 77 -17.19 -9.66 -19.85
CA ASN A 77 -16.02 -10.09 -20.63
C ASN A 77 -14.73 -9.81 -19.85
N ARG A 78 -14.33 -10.75 -18.99
CA ARG A 78 -13.11 -10.63 -18.17
C ARG A 78 -11.82 -10.90 -18.96
N ASP A 79 -11.90 -11.61 -20.09
CA ASP A 79 -10.73 -11.98 -20.89
C ASP A 79 -10.38 -10.90 -21.93
N GLY A 80 -11.40 -10.35 -22.60
CA GLY A 80 -11.28 -9.23 -23.55
C GLY A 80 -11.18 -7.85 -22.90
N VAL A 81 -10.84 -7.76 -21.61
CA VAL A 81 -10.45 -6.48 -20.99
C VAL A 81 -9.10 -6.05 -21.58
N ASP A 82 -8.97 -4.76 -21.90
CA ASP A 82 -7.73 -4.12 -22.32
C ASP A 82 -6.53 -4.49 -21.42
N GLU A 83 -5.41 -4.85 -22.04
CA GLU A 83 -4.15 -5.20 -21.34
C GLU A 83 -3.62 -4.02 -20.52
N GLY A 84 -3.85 -2.77 -20.95
CA GLY A 84 -3.53 -1.58 -20.16
C GLY A 84 -4.24 -1.53 -18.80
N LEU A 85 -5.44 -2.14 -18.68
CA LEU A 85 -6.17 -2.25 -17.42
C LEU A 85 -5.76 -3.46 -16.56
N LYS A 86 -5.08 -4.46 -17.15
CA LYS A 86 -4.51 -5.64 -16.47
C LYS A 86 -3.16 -5.33 -15.79
N VAL A 87 -2.65 -4.09 -15.87
CA VAL A 87 -1.43 -3.65 -15.18
C VAL A 87 -1.75 -3.13 -13.77
N ALA A 88 -1.09 -3.68 -12.76
CA ALA A 88 -1.17 -3.21 -11.37
C ALA A 88 -0.28 -1.97 -11.12
N GLU A 89 -0.63 -1.13 -10.15
CA GLU A 89 0.08 0.12 -9.88
C GLU A 89 1.53 -0.12 -9.46
N VAL A 90 1.78 -1.19 -8.69
CA VAL A 90 3.13 -1.66 -8.35
C VAL A 90 3.97 -2.01 -9.58
N GLU A 91 3.35 -2.44 -10.69
CA GLU A 91 4.08 -2.81 -11.91
C GLU A 91 4.55 -1.58 -12.70
N LYS A 92 3.74 -0.52 -12.72
CA LYS A 92 4.16 0.79 -13.25
C LYS A 92 5.33 1.36 -12.45
N TRP A 93 5.32 1.16 -11.13
CA TRP A 93 6.47 1.51 -10.30
C TRP A 93 7.70 0.68 -10.69
N ARG A 94 7.60 -0.66 -10.81
CA ARG A 94 8.72 -1.53 -11.26
C ARG A 94 9.29 -1.13 -12.62
N GLU A 95 8.43 -0.82 -13.58
CA GLU A 95 8.83 -0.37 -14.93
C GLU A 95 9.62 0.94 -14.85
N ARG A 96 9.21 1.86 -13.96
CA ARG A 96 9.93 3.11 -13.69
C ARG A 96 11.28 2.86 -13.03
N GLU A 97 11.34 2.06 -11.97
CA GLU A 97 12.61 1.71 -11.30
C GLU A 97 13.61 1.06 -12.25
N TYR A 98 13.15 0.17 -13.13
CA TYR A 98 13.97 -0.46 -14.16
C TYR A 98 14.54 0.56 -15.16
N ARG A 99 13.71 1.48 -15.68
CA ARG A 99 14.14 2.48 -16.68
C ARG A 99 14.97 3.63 -16.12
N GLU A 100 14.59 4.17 -14.96
CA GLU A 100 15.19 5.38 -14.40
C GLU A 100 16.45 5.09 -13.57
N LYS A 101 16.52 3.91 -12.93
CA LYS A 101 17.60 3.56 -11.99
C LYS A 101 18.43 2.36 -12.44
N TRP A 102 18.16 1.83 -13.64
CA TRP A 102 18.92 0.73 -14.26
C TRP A 102 19.05 -0.53 -13.39
N LEU A 103 18.08 -0.74 -12.48
CA LEU A 103 18.03 -1.93 -11.63
C LEU A 103 17.71 -3.16 -12.48
N SER A 104 18.36 -4.29 -12.20
CA SER A 104 18.13 -5.55 -12.92
C SER A 104 16.67 -6.00 -12.82
N GLU A 105 16.11 -6.53 -13.92
CA GLU A 105 14.77 -7.14 -13.94
C GLU A 105 14.64 -8.19 -12.83
N PHE A 106 15.72 -8.95 -12.55
CA PHE A 106 15.74 -9.95 -11.48
C PHE A 106 15.45 -9.38 -10.09
N GLU A 107 15.85 -8.14 -9.82
CA GLU A 107 15.59 -7.49 -8.53
C GLU A 107 14.26 -6.73 -8.49
N THR A 108 13.77 -6.22 -9.63
CA THR A 108 12.53 -5.41 -9.68
C THR A 108 11.26 -6.22 -9.97
N LYS A 109 11.32 -7.35 -10.68
CA LYS A 109 10.16 -8.08 -11.23
C LYS A 109 9.02 -8.37 -10.25
N TYR A 110 9.35 -8.68 -9.00
CA TYR A 110 8.38 -8.94 -7.92
C TYR A 110 8.51 -7.98 -6.74
N ALA A 111 9.26 -6.89 -6.90
CA ALA A 111 9.55 -5.96 -5.82
C ALA A 111 8.33 -5.10 -5.44
N PHE A 112 8.34 -4.60 -4.21
CA PHE A 112 7.43 -3.59 -3.69
C PHE A 112 8.23 -2.39 -3.18
N PRO A 113 7.69 -1.16 -3.31
CA PRO A 113 8.29 0.02 -2.71
C PRO A 113 8.25 -0.07 -1.18
N ILE A 114 9.36 0.26 -0.53
CA ILE A 114 9.55 0.11 0.93
C ILE A 114 9.96 1.44 1.56
N ASN A 115 9.07 2.01 2.36
CA ASN A 115 9.30 3.21 3.15
C ASN A 115 9.17 2.88 4.64
N PHE A 116 10.28 2.65 5.34
CA PHE A 116 10.25 2.41 6.79
C PHE A 116 9.93 3.70 7.56
N PRO A 117 9.21 3.61 8.70
CA PRO A 117 8.99 4.77 9.56
C PRO A 117 10.30 5.24 10.20
N THR A 118 10.40 6.54 10.48
CA THR A 118 11.52 7.14 11.21
C THR A 118 11.74 6.42 12.55
N GLY A 119 12.98 6.00 12.82
CA GLY A 119 13.33 5.24 14.03
C GLY A 119 13.06 3.73 13.96
N PHE A 120 12.68 3.18 12.81
CA PHE A 120 12.58 1.72 12.64
C PHE A 120 13.92 1.03 12.85
N LYS A 121 14.00 0.15 13.86
CA LYS A 121 15.22 -0.59 14.20
C LYS A 121 15.38 -1.80 13.28
N ILE A 122 16.29 -1.70 12.31
CA ILE A 122 16.66 -2.82 11.43
C ILE A 122 17.59 -3.76 12.19
N ILE A 123 17.10 -4.96 12.52
CA ILE A 123 17.87 -6.02 13.20
C ILE A 123 18.76 -6.76 12.19
N ALA A 124 19.88 -7.31 12.63
CA ALA A 124 20.72 -8.19 11.82
C ALA A 124 19.90 -9.30 11.12
N GLY A 125 20.25 -9.62 9.87
CA GLY A 125 19.51 -10.58 9.05
C GLY A 125 18.18 -10.08 8.45
N PHE A 126 17.58 -8.98 8.95
CA PHE A 126 16.33 -8.44 8.38
C PHE A 126 16.50 -8.00 6.91
N LYS A 127 17.62 -7.33 6.59
CA LYS A 127 17.92 -6.90 5.21
C LYS A 127 17.95 -8.08 4.22
N GLY A 128 18.55 -9.20 4.61
CA GLY A 128 18.60 -10.43 3.80
C GLY A 128 17.20 -11.01 3.56
N LYS A 129 16.46 -11.28 4.64
CA LYS A 129 15.08 -11.77 4.55
C LYS A 129 14.16 -10.87 3.71
N LEU A 130 14.32 -9.54 3.82
CA LEU A 130 13.59 -8.59 2.99
C LEU A 130 14.00 -8.72 1.51
N LYS A 131 15.30 -8.81 1.19
CA LYS A 131 15.80 -8.97 -0.19
C LYS A 131 15.30 -10.27 -0.82
N ASP A 132 15.26 -11.36 -0.07
CA ASP A 132 14.72 -12.65 -0.51
C ASP A 132 13.20 -12.57 -0.72
N TRP A 133 12.47 -11.98 0.22
CA TRP A 133 11.03 -11.73 0.08
C TRP A 133 10.70 -10.83 -1.11
N GLN A 134 11.52 -9.81 -1.40
CA GLN A 134 11.33 -8.94 -2.58
C GLN A 134 11.50 -9.70 -3.90
N ARG A 135 12.45 -10.65 -3.96
CA ARG A 135 12.70 -11.51 -5.12
C ARG A 135 11.69 -12.65 -5.27
N LEU A 136 11.01 -13.07 -4.19
CA LEU A 136 10.05 -14.17 -4.19
C LEU A 136 8.99 -14.04 -5.32
N PRO A 137 8.91 -14.99 -6.27
CA PRO A 137 7.89 -14.96 -7.31
C PRO A 137 6.48 -15.12 -6.74
N TYR A 138 5.51 -14.38 -7.25
CA TYR A 138 4.09 -14.54 -6.89
C TYR A 138 3.19 -14.34 -8.11
N VAL A 139 1.96 -14.86 -8.06
CA VAL A 139 0.95 -14.62 -9.10
C VAL A 139 0.38 -13.21 -8.93
N LYS A 140 0.53 -12.35 -9.93
CA LYS A 140 0.13 -10.93 -9.85
C LYS A 140 -1.40 -10.78 -9.67
N PRO A 141 -1.91 -9.62 -9.22
CA PRO A 141 -3.33 -9.44 -8.86
C PRO A 141 -4.32 -9.78 -10.00
N TYR A 142 -3.94 -9.51 -11.25
CA TYR A 142 -4.77 -9.74 -12.44
C TYR A 142 -4.46 -11.04 -13.19
N GLU A 143 -3.35 -11.71 -12.85
CA GLU A 143 -3.00 -13.00 -13.44
C GLU A 143 -3.85 -14.11 -12.85
N ARG A 144 -4.38 -14.98 -13.72
CA ARG A 144 -5.01 -16.23 -13.29
C ARG A 144 -3.97 -17.34 -13.30
N LYS A 145 -3.90 -18.07 -12.20
CA LYS A 145 -3.49 -19.48 -12.20
C LYS A 145 -4.59 -20.29 -11.56
N GLU A 146 -4.73 -21.53 -12.03
CA GLU A 146 -5.57 -22.53 -11.36
C GLU A 146 -5.19 -22.64 -9.89
N VAL A 147 -6.18 -22.95 -9.04
CA VAL A 147 -6.15 -22.86 -7.58
C VAL A 147 -4.83 -23.43 -7.02
N PHE A 148 -3.91 -22.52 -6.69
CA PHE A 148 -2.58 -22.88 -6.21
C PHE A 148 -2.74 -23.63 -4.88
N ARG A 149 -2.20 -24.85 -4.76
CA ARG A 149 -2.35 -25.64 -3.54
C ARG A 149 -1.32 -25.17 -2.51
N ALA A 150 -1.80 -24.60 -1.41
CA ALA A 150 -0.96 -24.10 -0.30
C ALA A 150 -0.30 -25.21 0.55
N SER A 151 -0.09 -26.40 -0.01
CA SER A 151 0.35 -27.61 0.70
C SER A 151 1.86 -27.70 0.94
N THR A 152 2.63 -26.70 0.52
CA THR A 152 4.10 -26.64 0.67
C THR A 152 4.49 -25.29 1.29
N CYS A 153 5.52 -25.26 2.13
CA CYS A 153 6.00 -24.05 2.81
C CYS A 153 6.21 -22.85 1.87
N GLY A 154 6.92 -23.05 0.75
CA GLY A 154 7.11 -22.00 -0.26
C GLY A 154 5.80 -21.52 -0.92
N GLY A 155 4.74 -22.34 -0.92
CA GLY A 155 3.41 -21.91 -1.38
C GLY A 155 2.77 -20.90 -0.43
N ILE A 156 2.98 -21.03 0.89
CA ILE A 156 2.39 -20.13 1.90
C ILE A 156 2.94 -18.71 1.76
N GLU A 157 4.26 -18.56 1.62
CA GLU A 157 4.89 -17.24 1.45
C GLU A 157 4.47 -16.57 0.13
N GLN A 158 4.30 -17.36 -0.95
CA GLN A 158 3.78 -16.87 -2.23
C GLN A 158 2.31 -16.42 -2.12
N PHE A 159 1.50 -17.10 -1.30
CA PHE A 159 0.14 -16.69 -0.98
C PHE A 159 0.09 -15.41 -0.14
N GLU A 160 0.94 -15.27 0.87
CA GLU A 160 1.08 -14.02 1.64
C GLU A 160 1.49 -12.87 0.73
N LYS A 161 2.52 -13.06 -0.12
CA LYS A 161 2.97 -12.03 -1.07
C LYS A 161 1.91 -11.67 -2.12
N ARG A 162 1.12 -12.63 -2.59
CA ARG A 162 -0.05 -12.36 -3.45
C ARG A 162 -1.11 -11.53 -2.72
N ALA A 163 -1.41 -11.85 -1.46
CA ALA A 163 -2.34 -11.06 -0.66
C ALA A 163 -1.83 -9.62 -0.43
N VAL A 164 -0.52 -9.42 -0.21
CA VAL A 164 0.11 -8.08 -0.18
C VAL A 164 -0.09 -7.36 -1.52
N GLY A 165 0.15 -8.03 -2.65
CA GLY A 165 -0.09 -7.46 -3.98
C GLY A 165 -1.54 -7.06 -4.24
N ILE A 166 -2.50 -7.84 -3.76
CA ILE A 166 -3.94 -7.52 -3.86
C ILE A 166 -4.30 -6.32 -2.98
N LEU A 167 -3.83 -6.29 -1.73
CA LEU A 167 -4.07 -5.16 -0.81
C LEU A 167 -3.42 -3.86 -1.32
N HIS A 168 -2.22 -3.97 -1.91
CA HIS A 168 -1.52 -2.87 -2.55
C HIS A 168 -2.35 -2.28 -3.70
N GLU A 169 -2.83 -3.12 -4.63
CA GLU A 169 -3.67 -2.65 -5.75
C GLU A 169 -5.00 -2.08 -5.26
N LEU A 170 -5.66 -2.74 -4.29
CA LEU A 170 -6.92 -2.26 -3.72
C LEU A 170 -6.78 -0.87 -3.09
N LEU A 171 -5.75 -0.64 -2.28
CA LEU A 171 -5.43 0.69 -1.75
C LEU A 171 -5.10 1.66 -2.89
N SER A 172 -4.35 1.22 -3.89
CA SER A 172 -4.01 2.01 -5.08
C SER A 172 -5.23 2.46 -5.89
N LEU A 173 -6.37 1.76 -5.80
CA LEU A 173 -7.63 2.16 -6.45
C LEU A 173 -8.43 3.21 -5.66
N THR A 174 -8.25 3.28 -4.34
CA THR A 174 -8.93 4.29 -3.50
C THR A 174 -8.45 5.71 -3.82
N VAL A 175 -9.29 6.71 -3.52
CA VAL A 175 -9.03 8.15 -3.64
C VAL A 175 -7.83 8.55 -2.79
N GLU A 176 -7.84 8.14 -1.52
CA GLU A 176 -6.90 8.61 -0.50
C GLU A 176 -5.82 7.58 -0.18
N LYS A 177 -5.74 6.46 -0.92
CA LYS A 177 -4.78 5.36 -0.70
C LYS A 177 -4.85 4.76 0.71
N MET A 178 -6.07 4.77 1.26
CA MET A 178 -6.40 4.27 2.59
C MET A 178 -7.81 3.64 2.63
N VAL A 179 -8.03 2.74 3.58
CA VAL A 179 -9.32 2.08 3.83
C VAL A 179 -9.40 1.56 5.26
N GLU A 180 -10.59 1.44 5.83
CA GLU A 180 -10.80 0.81 7.13
C GLU A 180 -10.57 -0.72 7.06
N VAL A 181 -9.76 -1.25 7.99
CA VAL A 181 -9.36 -2.67 8.03
C VAL A 181 -10.55 -3.62 8.19
N GLU A 182 -11.61 -3.18 8.87
CA GLU A 182 -12.84 -3.96 9.01
C GLU A 182 -13.57 -4.15 7.67
N ARG A 183 -13.58 -3.10 6.81
CA ARG A 183 -14.23 -3.16 5.50
C ARG A 183 -13.55 -4.16 4.56
N LEU A 184 -12.24 -4.32 4.69
CA LEU A 184 -11.47 -5.34 3.95
C LEU A 184 -11.92 -6.78 4.23
N ALA A 185 -12.49 -7.06 5.41
CA ALA A 185 -12.94 -8.40 5.76
C ALA A 185 -14.07 -8.90 4.83
N HIS A 186 -14.91 -7.99 4.32
CA HIS A 186 -15.98 -8.33 3.38
C HIS A 186 -15.45 -8.81 2.02
N PHE A 187 -14.29 -8.31 1.58
CA PHE A 187 -13.66 -8.70 0.31
C PHE A 187 -12.77 -9.95 0.42
N ARG A 188 -12.51 -10.44 1.65
CA ARG A 188 -11.54 -11.52 1.91
C ARG A 188 -11.83 -12.81 1.13
N ARG A 189 -13.12 -13.18 1.01
CA ARG A 189 -13.56 -14.38 0.26
C ARG A 189 -13.42 -14.15 -1.24
N ASP A 190 -13.99 -13.06 -1.73
CA ASP A 190 -14.03 -12.72 -3.16
C ASP A 190 -12.63 -12.58 -3.77
N PHE A 191 -11.68 -12.00 -3.04
CA PHE A 191 -10.27 -11.88 -3.47
C PHE A 191 -9.41 -13.13 -3.18
N GLY A 192 -9.97 -14.16 -2.54
CA GLY A 192 -9.25 -15.39 -2.21
C GLY A 192 -8.06 -15.16 -1.29
N ILE A 193 -8.25 -14.40 -0.20
CA ILE A 193 -7.22 -14.10 0.80
C ILE A 193 -7.43 -15.01 2.04
N PRO A 194 -6.75 -16.18 2.11
CA PRO A 194 -6.96 -17.12 3.22
C PRO A 194 -6.34 -16.65 4.53
N VAL A 195 -5.39 -15.72 4.50
CA VAL A 195 -4.61 -15.29 5.67
C VAL A 195 -5.34 -14.27 6.55
N ASN A 196 -4.87 -14.11 7.79
CA ASN A 196 -5.34 -13.06 8.69
C ASN A 196 -4.82 -11.69 8.22
N LEU A 197 -5.71 -10.84 7.72
CA LEU A 197 -5.36 -9.52 7.19
C LEU A 197 -4.56 -8.66 8.19
N ARG A 198 -4.93 -8.66 9.47
CA ARG A 198 -4.22 -7.86 10.50
C ARG A 198 -2.78 -8.33 10.68
N GLU A 199 -2.58 -9.64 10.75
CA GLU A 199 -1.25 -10.25 10.87
C GLU A 199 -0.39 -9.96 9.64
N LEU A 200 -0.95 -10.14 8.43
CA LEU A 200 -0.27 -9.84 7.17
C LEU A 200 0.19 -8.38 7.08
N ILE A 201 -0.69 -7.44 7.44
CA ILE A 201 -0.35 -6.00 7.43
C ILE A 201 0.80 -5.71 8.42
N LEU A 202 0.76 -6.29 9.62
CA LEU A 202 1.80 -6.11 10.63
C LEU A 202 3.16 -6.74 10.24
N LYS A 203 3.17 -7.79 9.41
CA LYS A 203 4.40 -8.36 8.83
C LYS A 203 5.10 -7.41 7.82
N HIS A 204 4.37 -6.46 7.23
CA HIS A 204 4.89 -5.58 6.16
C HIS A 204 4.84 -4.08 6.53
N PRO A 205 5.48 -3.64 7.63
CA PRO A 205 5.41 -2.27 8.12
C PRO A 205 6.14 -1.24 7.25
N GLY A 206 6.87 -1.67 6.21
CA GLY A 206 7.49 -0.80 5.19
C GLY A 206 6.60 -0.52 3.97
N ILE A 207 5.55 -1.32 3.75
CA ILE A 207 4.56 -1.11 2.67
C ILE A 207 3.31 -0.44 3.26
N PHE A 208 2.86 -0.95 4.41
CA PHE A 208 1.62 -0.53 5.05
C PHE A 208 1.85 0.24 6.35
N TYR A 209 0.90 1.10 6.67
CA TYR A 209 0.77 1.77 7.96
C TYR A 209 -0.65 1.56 8.49
N ILE A 210 -0.78 1.23 9.78
CA ILE A 210 -2.07 1.20 10.48
C ILE A 210 -2.12 2.40 11.42
N SER A 211 -3.17 3.21 11.32
CA SER A 211 -3.55 4.18 12.35
C SER A 211 -4.79 3.68 13.09
N THR A 212 -4.71 3.60 14.42
CA THR A 212 -5.86 3.30 15.28
C THR A 212 -6.45 4.60 15.80
N ARG A 213 -7.76 4.83 15.60
CA ARG A 213 -8.49 5.99 16.12
C ARG A 213 -9.74 5.50 16.86
N GLY A 214 -9.66 5.49 18.20
CA GLY A 214 -10.69 4.83 19.01
C GLY A 214 -10.74 3.33 18.70
N SER A 215 -11.90 2.81 18.32
CA SER A 215 -12.08 1.43 17.86
C SER A 215 -11.70 1.20 16.40
N THR A 216 -11.65 2.24 15.55
CA THR A 216 -11.43 2.08 14.10
C THR A 216 -9.95 1.94 13.77
N GLN A 217 -9.64 1.06 12.82
CA GLN A 217 -8.30 0.83 12.31
C GLN A 217 -8.25 1.18 10.83
N MET A 218 -7.51 2.23 10.48
CA MET A 218 -7.32 2.69 9.11
C MET A 218 -5.98 2.17 8.58
N LEU A 219 -6.03 1.49 7.43
CA LEU A 219 -4.88 1.03 6.66
C LEU A 219 -4.49 2.07 5.62
N PHE A 220 -3.21 2.37 5.51
CA PHE A 220 -2.63 3.31 4.54
C PHE A 220 -1.50 2.65 3.74
N LEU A 221 -1.41 2.97 2.46
CA LEU A 221 -0.27 2.62 1.61
C LEU A 221 0.85 3.66 1.79
N ARG A 222 2.01 3.27 2.34
CA ARG A 222 3.05 4.24 2.77
C ARG A 222 3.68 5.04 1.64
N GLU A 223 3.97 4.40 0.52
CA GLU A 223 4.61 5.05 -0.63
C GLU A 223 3.77 6.18 -1.22
N ALA A 224 2.45 6.15 -1.01
CA ALA A 224 1.52 7.13 -1.54
C ALA A 224 1.60 8.48 -0.82
N TYR A 225 2.31 8.58 0.31
CA TYR A 225 2.34 9.77 1.16
C TYR A 225 3.74 10.36 1.30
N ARG A 226 3.85 11.68 1.16
CA ARG A 226 5.07 12.47 1.46
C ARG A 226 4.65 13.68 2.30
N LYS A 227 5.19 13.80 3.53
CA LYS A 227 4.90 14.90 4.47
C LYS A 227 3.39 15.17 4.67
N ASP A 228 2.60 14.12 4.93
CA ASP A 228 1.14 14.13 5.13
C ASP A 228 0.25 14.49 3.91
N TYR A 229 0.85 14.67 2.74
CA TYR A 229 0.15 14.86 1.46
C TYR A 229 0.27 13.62 0.56
N LEU A 230 -0.73 13.42 -0.29
CA LEU A 230 -0.73 12.37 -1.29
C LEU A 230 0.21 12.72 -2.45
N VAL A 231 1.12 11.81 -2.80
CA VAL A 231 2.16 12.00 -3.84
C VAL A 231 1.54 12.21 -5.23
N SER A 232 0.44 11.52 -5.53
CA SER A 232 -0.34 11.69 -6.74
C SER A 232 -1.79 12.04 -6.36
N PRO A 233 -2.11 13.34 -6.18
CA PRO A 233 -3.44 13.80 -5.78
C PRO A 233 -4.43 13.63 -6.93
N ASN A 234 -5.62 13.08 -6.64
CA ASN A 234 -6.73 13.09 -7.59
C ASN A 234 -7.70 14.26 -7.30
N PRO A 235 -8.60 14.61 -8.24
CA PRO A 235 -9.52 15.73 -8.07
C PRO A 235 -10.38 15.65 -6.79
N VAL A 236 -10.92 14.46 -6.47
CA VAL A 236 -11.74 14.24 -5.25
C VAL A 236 -10.93 14.52 -3.97
N TYR A 237 -9.69 14.06 -3.89
CA TYR A 237 -8.78 14.32 -2.78
C TYR A 237 -8.50 15.81 -2.62
N VAL A 238 -8.29 16.56 -3.72
CA VAL A 238 -8.09 18.01 -3.66
C VAL A 238 -9.28 18.71 -2.99
N VAL A 239 -10.52 18.35 -3.35
CA VAL A 239 -11.71 18.92 -2.70
C VAL A 239 -11.80 18.51 -1.22
N ARG A 240 -11.53 17.23 -0.90
CA ARG A 240 -11.49 16.75 0.51
C ARG A 240 -10.43 17.46 1.36
N ARG A 241 -9.28 17.82 0.79
CA ARG A 241 -8.26 18.62 1.48
C ARG A 241 -8.74 20.05 1.73
N LYS A 242 -9.34 20.73 0.73
CA LYS A 242 -10.00 22.04 0.96
C LYS A 242 -11.00 21.99 2.13
N MET A 243 -11.80 20.93 2.23
CA MET A 243 -12.73 20.72 3.35
C MET A 243 -12.01 20.54 4.69
N LEU A 244 -11.00 19.67 4.73
CA LEU A 244 -10.22 19.41 5.94
C LEU A 244 -9.51 20.67 6.44
N ASP A 245 -8.89 21.41 5.54
CA ASP A 245 -8.20 22.66 5.85
C ASP A 245 -9.19 23.71 6.39
N LEU A 246 -10.39 23.82 5.80
CA LEU A 246 -11.46 24.70 6.30
C LEU A 246 -11.93 24.30 7.72
N ILE A 247 -12.06 23.00 8.00
CA ILE A 247 -12.40 22.50 9.36
C ILE A 247 -11.28 22.85 10.35
N LEU A 248 -10.02 22.61 9.98
CA LEU A 248 -8.85 22.91 10.82
C LEU A 248 -8.68 24.42 11.08
N LEU A 249 -9.02 25.27 10.11
CA LEU A 249 -9.08 26.73 10.28
C LEU A 249 -10.22 27.14 11.21
N GLY A 250 -11.41 26.55 11.06
CA GLY A 250 -12.54 26.77 11.97
C GLY A 250 -12.17 26.45 13.42
N CYS A 251 -11.55 25.30 13.67
CA CYS A 251 -11.10 24.89 15.00
C CYS A 251 -9.99 25.78 15.59
N ARG A 252 -9.26 26.55 14.77
CA ARG A 252 -8.29 27.56 15.25
C ARG A 252 -8.99 28.85 15.67
N SER A 253 -10.08 29.24 15.01
CA SER A 253 -10.87 30.43 15.33
C SER A 253 -11.82 30.23 16.51
N THR A 254 -12.22 29.00 16.83
CA THR A 254 -13.05 28.66 18.02
C THR A 254 -12.23 28.33 19.27
N ARG A 255 -10.90 28.40 19.20
CA ARG A 255 -10.07 28.55 20.40
C ARG A 255 -10.08 30.03 20.74
N GLU A 256 -11.08 30.41 21.53
CA GLU A 256 -11.21 31.79 22.01
C GLU A 256 -9.91 32.25 22.67
N LEU A 257 -9.66 33.56 22.56
CA LEU A 257 -8.46 34.22 23.04
C LEU A 257 -8.41 34.15 24.57
N ASP A 258 -7.76 33.12 25.11
CA ASP A 258 -7.25 33.18 26.48
C ASP A 258 -6.39 34.45 26.62
N SER A 259 -6.80 35.31 27.54
CA SER A 259 -6.32 36.69 27.68
C SER A 259 -4.78 36.79 27.68
N PRO A 260 -4.19 37.88 27.12
CA PRO A 260 -2.74 38.01 27.01
C PRO A 260 -2.09 38.12 28.39
N ARG A 261 -1.58 37.00 28.90
CA ARG A 261 -0.69 37.00 30.06
C ARG A 261 0.66 37.56 29.64
N GLN A 262 1.11 38.53 30.44
CA GLN A 262 2.17 39.48 30.15
C GLN A 262 3.48 38.84 29.67
N VAL A 263 4.13 39.57 28.77
CA VAL A 263 5.50 39.37 28.31
C VAL A 263 6.46 39.18 29.49
N LYS A 264 7.32 38.15 29.39
CA LYS A 264 8.70 38.23 29.87
C LYS A 264 9.63 37.77 28.75
N GLU A 265 10.48 38.69 28.33
CA GLU A 265 11.56 38.41 27.39
C GLU A 265 12.66 37.59 28.10
N SER A 266 13.22 36.62 27.39
CA SER A 266 14.61 36.18 27.60
C SER A 266 15.22 35.79 26.26
N VAL A 267 16.36 36.37 25.96
CA VAL A 267 17.00 36.42 24.62
C VAL A 267 17.95 35.22 24.41
N GLY A 268 18.11 34.80 23.15
CA GLY A 268 19.12 33.85 22.67
C GLY A 268 18.51 32.68 21.90
N ASP A 269 19.00 32.25 20.74
CA ASP A 269 20.09 32.76 19.89
C ASP A 269 19.79 32.42 18.40
N GLN A 270 20.52 33.02 17.46
CA GLN A 270 20.31 32.90 16.02
C GLN A 270 21.03 31.69 15.38
N ASN A 271 20.79 31.48 14.08
CA ASN A 271 21.39 30.50 13.16
C ASN A 271 20.85 29.05 13.28
N ARG A 272 20.63 28.32 12.19
CA ARG A 272 20.92 28.55 10.76
C ARG A 272 19.85 27.86 9.90
N GLY A 273 19.54 28.43 8.73
CA GLY A 273 18.76 27.73 7.71
C GLY A 273 19.58 26.65 7.02
N ALA A 274 18.95 25.52 6.70
CA ALA A 274 19.48 24.51 5.80
C ALA A 274 18.34 24.01 4.91
N VAL A 275 18.34 24.44 3.65
CA VAL A 275 17.56 23.79 2.59
C VAL A 275 18.24 22.46 2.31
N VAL A 276 17.54 21.35 2.57
CA VAL A 276 17.98 20.02 2.14
C VAL A 276 16.91 19.47 1.20
N GLU A 277 17.09 19.84 -0.07
CA GLU A 277 16.57 19.11 -1.21
C GLU A 277 17.14 17.68 -1.15
N SER A 278 16.28 16.68 -1.34
CA SER A 278 16.67 15.30 -1.12
C SER A 278 15.86 14.35 -2.01
N ASP A 279 16.48 14.04 -3.14
CA ASP A 279 16.33 12.76 -3.82
C ASP A 279 16.92 11.65 -2.94
N PHE A 280 16.21 10.51 -2.86
CA PHE A 280 16.58 9.44 -1.95
C PHE A 280 16.19 8.06 -2.51
N VAL A 281 16.87 7.58 -3.55
CA VAL A 281 16.70 6.19 -4.00
C VAL A 281 17.97 5.43 -4.41
N THR A 282 19.17 5.93 -4.09
CA THR A 282 20.42 5.16 -4.33
C THR A 282 21.36 5.12 -3.11
N SER A 283 21.42 6.20 -2.30
CA SER A 283 22.40 6.34 -1.21
C SER A 283 22.21 5.46 0.03
N ILE A 284 21.20 4.57 0.08
CA ILE A 284 20.90 3.74 1.29
C ILE A 284 21.75 2.46 1.35
N LEU A 285 22.37 2.05 0.24
CA LEU A 285 23.20 0.83 0.19
C LEU A 285 24.70 1.09 -0.01
N GLU A 286 25.10 2.25 -0.55
CA GLU A 286 26.52 2.55 -0.82
C GLU A 286 27.18 3.41 0.28
N ASN A 287 26.43 4.23 1.03
CA ASN A 287 26.98 5.12 2.07
C ASN A 287 27.09 4.46 3.46
N LEU A 288 27.32 3.14 3.53
CA LEU A 288 27.49 2.40 4.80
C LEU A 288 28.77 1.54 4.85
N ASP A 289 29.59 1.54 3.80
CA ASP A 289 30.82 0.73 3.75
C ASP A 289 32.03 1.39 4.42
N ASP A 290 32.04 2.71 4.59
CA ASP A 290 33.05 3.43 5.39
C ASP A 290 32.64 3.51 6.86
N ASN A 291 33.00 2.50 7.65
CA ASN A 291 33.50 2.57 9.04
C ASN A 291 33.43 1.20 9.76
N ASN A 292 34.34 0.27 9.44
CA ASN A 292 34.82 -0.70 10.45
C ASN A 292 36.18 -1.30 10.07
N ASP A 293 37.25 -0.51 10.16
CA ASP A 293 38.62 -1.03 10.27
C ASP A 293 39.20 -0.67 11.63
N GLY A 294 40.06 -1.53 12.18
CA GLY A 294 40.74 -1.32 13.46
C GLY A 294 40.11 -1.98 14.69
N ASN A 295 40.27 -3.31 14.80
CA ASN A 295 41.03 -3.85 15.93
C ASN A 295 41.44 -5.31 15.70
N LYS A 296 42.75 -5.51 15.51
CA LYS A 296 43.43 -6.80 15.72
C LYS A 296 43.96 -6.84 17.15
N GLU A 297 44.05 -8.05 17.70
CA GLU A 297 45.19 -8.66 18.42
C GLU A 297 44.65 -9.88 19.22
N ASN A 298 45.07 -11.11 18.88
CA ASN A 298 46.05 -11.96 19.62
C ASN A 298 45.44 -12.57 20.91
N GLY A 299 45.46 -13.88 21.21
CA GLY A 299 45.82 -15.12 20.49
C GLY A 299 44.79 -16.22 20.83
N GLU A 300 45.07 -17.52 20.94
CA GLU A 300 46.26 -18.35 20.65
C GLU A 300 45.83 -19.84 20.51
N ASP A 301 46.73 -20.78 20.25
CA ASP A 301 46.44 -22.20 19.96
C ASP A 301 45.90 -23.05 21.14
N THR A 302 45.15 -24.11 20.82
CA THR A 302 45.48 -25.49 21.27
C THR A 302 44.73 -26.56 20.50
N ALA A 303 45.42 -27.64 20.12
CA ALA A 303 44.87 -28.77 19.37
C ALA A 303 44.94 -30.09 20.15
N ALA A 304 43.89 -30.92 20.02
CA ALA A 304 43.87 -32.36 20.32
C ALA A 304 42.77 -32.98 19.43
N VAL A 305 42.98 -33.91 18.49
CA VAL A 305 43.79 -35.15 18.44
C VAL A 305 43.31 -36.24 19.40
N TYR A 306 42.41 -37.10 18.92
CA TYR A 306 42.38 -38.57 19.09
C TYR A 306 41.48 -39.13 17.95
N ARG A 307 42.04 -39.64 16.85
CA ARG A 307 42.49 -41.02 16.57
C ARG A 307 41.37 -42.07 16.40
N GLU A 308 41.19 -42.45 15.14
CA GLU A 308 40.82 -43.78 14.65
C GLU A 308 41.47 -44.94 15.44
N GLU A 309 40.71 -46.00 15.66
CA GLU A 309 41.15 -47.40 15.48
C GLU A 309 39.98 -48.22 14.88
N ALA A 310 40.32 -49.30 14.18
CA ALA A 310 39.39 -50.12 13.41
C ALA A 310 39.69 -51.62 13.57
N SER A 311 38.75 -52.46 13.07
CA SER A 311 38.89 -53.89 12.71
C SER A 311 38.31 -54.94 13.67
N ALA A 312 37.71 -55.97 13.04
CA ALA A 312 37.24 -57.28 13.55
C ALA A 312 36.23 -57.27 14.72
N THR A 313 35.08 -57.97 14.64
CA THR A 313 34.78 -59.23 13.92
C THR A 313 33.33 -59.24 13.45
#